data_AF-A0A6J1W2B5-F1
#
_entry.id   AF-A0A6J1W2B5-F1
#
_cell.length_a   1.000
_cell.length_b   1.000
_cell.length_c   1.000
_cell.angle_alpha   90.00
_cell.angle_beta   90.00
_cell.angle_gamma   90.00
#
_symmetry.space_group_name_H-M   'P 1'
#
loop_
_entity.id
_entity.type
_entity.pdbx_description
1 polymer ?
#
loop_
_entity_poly.entity_id
_entity_poly.type
_entity_poly.pdbx_seq_one_letter_code
_entity_poly.pdbx_strand_id
1 'polypeptide(L)'
;MLRSVFCSIWGGLGAFYCLVVSSTALADGPWCETKPGKWESPFKGLSGSYLQNKTLWELCANPPSIVLWHIVLFSILLGLSLVEMALCAIQVVNGLLGTACGDCRKDSDRAGEGL
;
A
#
# COMPACT_ATOMS: atom_id res chain seq x y z
N MET A 1 -5.58 -22.73 10.98
CA MET A 1 -4.77 -21.50 11.08
C MET A 1 -3.90 -21.26 9.85
N LEU A 2 -3.21 -22.25 9.28
CA LEU A 2 -2.30 -22.09 8.13
C LEU A 2 -2.90 -21.42 6.87
N ARG A 3 -4.15 -21.73 6.48
CA ARG A 3 -4.80 -21.11 5.31
C ARG A 3 -4.89 -19.58 5.43
N SER A 4 -5.19 -19.07 6.63
CA SER A 4 -5.24 -17.63 6.88
C SER A 4 -3.86 -17.00 6.69
N VAL A 5 -2.79 -17.66 7.17
CA VAL A 5 -1.42 -17.18 7.03
C VAL A 5 -1.01 -17.08 5.56
N PHE A 6 -1.31 -18.10 4.74
CA PHE A 6 -1.03 -18.05 3.30
C PHE A 6 -1.78 -16.91 2.60
N CYS A 7 -3.06 -16.69 2.93
CA CYS A 7 -3.82 -15.56 2.40
C CYS A 7 -3.22 -14.22 2.81
N SER A 8 -2.80 -14.06 4.08
CA SER A 8 -2.17 -12.82 4.57
C SER A 8 -0.81 -12.55 3.92
N ILE A 9 -0.02 -13.59 3.60
CA ILE A 9 1.23 -13.43 2.86
C ILE A 9 0.96 -12.89 1.45
N TRP A 10 -0.03 -13.46 0.75
CA TRP A 10 -0.39 -13.01 -0.60
C TRP A 10 -0.94 -11.58 -0.60
N GLY A 11 -1.82 -11.25 0.35
CA GLY A 11 -2.30 -9.89 0.57
C GLY A 11 -1.15 -8.93 0.87
N GLY A 12 -0.22 -9.31 1.75
CA GLY A 12 0.97 -8.53 2.06
C GLY A 12 1.86 -8.23 0.85
N LEU A 13 2.04 -9.19 -0.07
CA LEU A 13 2.78 -8.97 -1.32
C LEU A 13 2.06 -7.96 -2.24
N GLY A 14 0.73 -8.07 -2.36
CA GLY A 14 -0.09 -7.13 -3.11
C GLY A 14 -0.04 -5.71 -2.53
N ALA A 15 -0.16 -5.61 -1.20
CA ALA A 15 -0.07 -4.35 -0.48
C ALA A 15 1.32 -3.70 -0.63
N PHE A 16 2.39 -4.49 -0.54
CA PHE A 16 3.75 -4.01 -0.75
C PHE A 16 3.96 -3.48 -2.18
N TYR A 17 3.47 -4.21 -3.18
CA TYR A 17 3.51 -3.73 -4.57
C TYR A 17 2.75 -2.40 -4.74
N CYS A 18 1.53 -2.33 -4.19
CA CYS A 18 0.73 -1.11 -4.21
C CYS A 18 1.45 0.06 -3.52
N LEU A 19 2.10 -0.16 -2.38
CA LEU A 19 2.86 0.85 -1.65
C LEU A 19 3.99 1.43 -2.52
N VAL A 20 4.78 0.58 -3.17
CA VAL A 20 5.89 1.00 -4.04
C VAL A 20 5.37 1.77 -5.25
N VAL A 21 4.33 1.29 -5.92
CA VAL A 21 3.74 1.97 -7.09
C VAL A 21 3.12 3.31 -6.68
N SER A 22 2.40 3.36 -5.57
CA SER A 22 1.74 4.59 -5.09
C SER A 22 2.74 5.67 -4.70
N SER A 23 3.80 5.28 -3.99
CA SER A 23 4.86 6.20 -3.57
C SER A 23 5.66 6.73 -4.75
N THR A 24 6.02 5.88 -5.71
CA THR A 24 6.72 6.31 -6.94
C THR A 24 5.86 7.20 -7.82
N ALA A 25 4.57 6.89 -7.99
CA ALA A 25 3.64 7.75 -8.72
C ALA A 25 3.53 9.14 -8.08
N LEU A 26 3.44 9.21 -6.75
CA LEU A 26 3.38 10.47 -6.01
C LEU A 26 4.70 11.25 -6.03
N ALA A 27 5.84 10.58 -6.25
CA ALA A 27 7.14 11.23 -6.40
C ALA A 27 7.34 11.80 -7.81
N ASP A 28 6.95 11.03 -8.84
CA ASP A 28 7.12 11.42 -10.24
C ASP A 28 6.07 12.44 -10.69
N GLY A 29 4.87 12.42 -10.12
CA GLY A 29 3.74 13.29 -10.47
C GLY A 29 2.99 12.90 -11.75
N PRO A 30 1.86 13.58 -12.05
CA PRO A 30 1.05 13.30 -13.23
C PRO A 30 1.73 13.70 -14.53
N TRP A 31 1.42 12.94 -15.58
CA TRP A 31 1.60 13.39 -16.95
C TRP A 31 0.57 14.46 -17.30
N CYS A 32 1.03 15.62 -17.75
CA CYS A 32 0.17 16.72 -18.15
C CYS A 32 0.79 17.55 -19.27
N GLU A 33 -0.04 18.38 -19.89
CA GLU A 33 0.39 19.35 -20.88
C GLU A 33 0.83 20.64 -20.17
N THR A 34 2.12 20.95 -20.23
CA THR A 34 2.67 22.19 -19.64
C THR A 34 2.63 23.35 -20.63
N LYS A 35 2.78 23.07 -21.93
CA LYS A 35 2.64 24.03 -23.02
C LYS A 35 1.88 23.38 -24.16
N PRO A 36 1.21 24.14 -25.05
CA PRO A 36 0.49 23.58 -26.19
C PRO A 36 1.38 22.61 -26.98
N GLY A 37 0.99 21.34 -27.04
CA GLY A 37 1.70 20.26 -27.73
C GLY A 37 2.89 19.64 -26.96
N LYS A 38 3.19 20.08 -25.73
CA LYS A 38 4.27 19.55 -24.89
C LYS A 38 3.70 18.83 -23.67
N TRP A 39 3.76 17.49 -23.72
CA TRP A 39 3.39 16.59 -22.64
C TRP A 39 4.63 16.12 -21.91
N GLU A 40 4.69 16.39 -20.61
CA GLU A 40 5.77 15.95 -19.74
C GLU A 40 5.26 15.75 -18.32
N SER A 41 6.07 15.11 -17.47
CA SER A 41 5.83 15.17 -16.02
C SER A 41 6.72 16.27 -15.44
N PRO A 42 6.20 17.49 -15.23
CA PRO A 42 7.02 18.62 -14.79
C PRO A 42 7.56 18.46 -13.36
N PHE A 43 6.98 17.56 -12.57
CA PHE A 43 7.34 17.36 -11.16
C PHE A 43 8.51 16.37 -10.98
N LYS A 44 8.86 15.64 -12.04
CA LYS A 44 9.93 14.65 -12.00
C LYS A 44 11.29 15.33 -11.86
N GLY A 45 11.90 15.21 -10.68
CA GLY A 45 13.20 15.84 -10.37
C GLY A 45 13.13 17.28 -9.88
N LEU A 46 11.94 17.78 -9.52
CA LEU A 46 11.79 19.10 -8.91
C LEU A 46 12.29 19.06 -7.45
N SER A 47 13.14 20.02 -7.05
CA SER A 47 13.64 20.10 -5.67
C SER A 47 12.56 20.51 -4.65
N GLY A 48 11.38 20.95 -5.11
CA GLY A 48 10.27 21.41 -4.29
C GLY A 48 9.09 20.42 -4.27
N SER A 49 8.42 20.32 -3.12
CA SER A 49 7.24 19.43 -2.96
C SER A 49 5.97 20.07 -3.55
N TYR A 50 5.57 19.61 -4.73
CA TYR A 50 4.31 20.02 -5.37
C TYR A 50 3.06 19.56 -4.61
N LEU A 51 3.21 18.62 -3.68
CA LEU A 51 2.14 18.13 -2.81
C LEU A 51 1.60 19.24 -1.89
N GLN A 52 2.48 20.10 -1.38
CA GLN A 52 2.11 21.19 -0.49
C GLN A 52 1.95 22.51 -1.23
N ASN A 53 2.73 22.72 -2.29
CA ASN A 53 2.75 23.98 -2.99
C ASN A 53 1.78 23.99 -4.19
N LYS A 54 0.56 24.51 -3.94
CA LYS A 54 -0.50 24.60 -4.96
C LYS A 54 -0.15 25.52 -6.14
N THR A 55 0.81 26.44 -6.01
CA THR A 55 1.21 27.29 -7.14
C THR A 55 1.89 26.49 -8.24
N LEU A 56 2.50 25.36 -7.90
CA LEU A 56 3.12 24.45 -8.87
C LEU A 56 2.08 23.67 -9.69
N TRP A 57 0.81 23.67 -9.30
CA TRP A 57 -0.23 22.95 -10.04
C TRP A 57 -0.58 23.65 -11.35
N GLU A 58 -0.31 24.95 -11.46
CA GLU A 58 -0.50 25.73 -12.69
C GLU A 58 0.49 25.36 -13.80
N LEU A 59 1.55 24.58 -13.49
CA LEU A 59 2.42 24.01 -14.53
C LEU A 59 1.71 22.99 -15.40
N CYS A 60 0.60 22.42 -14.95
CA CYS A 60 -0.26 21.56 -15.75
C CYS A 60 -1.45 22.36 -16.26
N ALA A 61 -1.39 22.80 -17.52
CA ALA A 61 -2.46 23.56 -18.14
C ALA A 61 -3.66 22.67 -18.49
N ASN A 62 -3.38 21.45 -18.96
CA ASN A 62 -4.41 20.49 -19.36
C ASN A 62 -3.99 19.06 -19.01
N PRO A 63 -4.90 18.19 -18.51
CA PRO A 63 -6.29 18.48 -18.12
C PRO A 63 -6.43 19.26 -16.81
N PRO A 64 -7.53 20.02 -16.61
CA PRO A 64 -7.74 20.81 -15.40
C PRO A 64 -7.84 19.91 -14.17
N SER A 65 -7.22 20.35 -13.06
CA SER A 65 -7.24 19.64 -11.77
C SER A 65 -6.64 18.23 -11.75
N ILE A 66 -5.87 17.85 -12.79
CA ILE A 66 -5.22 16.53 -12.86
C ILE A 66 -4.27 16.27 -11.70
N VAL A 67 -3.57 17.31 -11.26
CA VAL A 67 -2.60 17.24 -10.16
C VAL A 67 -3.30 16.86 -8.85
N LEU A 68 -4.41 17.53 -8.53
CA LEU A 68 -5.20 17.21 -7.34
C LEU A 68 -5.73 15.77 -7.39
N TRP A 69 -6.29 15.37 -8.53
CA TRP A 69 -6.86 14.03 -8.68
C TRP A 69 -5.81 12.94 -8.50
N HIS A 70 -4.64 13.12 -9.13
CA HIS A 70 -3.50 12.21 -8.99
C HIS A 70 -3.05 12.13 -7.52
N ILE A 71 -2.84 13.26 -6.84
CA ILE A 71 -2.41 13.29 -5.43
C ILE A 71 -3.40 12.55 -4.54
N VAL A 72 -4.70 12.83 -4.68
CA VAL A 72 -5.73 12.24 -3.82
C VAL A 72 -5.81 10.73 -4.04
N LEU A 73 -5.85 10.27 -5.28
CA LEU A 73 -5.94 8.85 -5.60
C LEU A 73 -4.76 8.06 -5.04
N PHE A 74 -3.53 8.49 -5.34
CA PHE A 74 -2.34 7.76 -4.89
C PHE A 74 -2.08 7.90 -3.39
N SER A 75 -2.51 8.99 -2.75
CA SER A 75 -2.47 9.12 -1.29
C SER A 75 -3.41 8.12 -0.59
N ILE A 76 -4.63 7.95 -1.12
CA ILE A 76 -5.58 6.95 -0.60
C ILE A 76 -5.01 5.54 -0.78
N LEU A 77 -4.49 5.21 -1.97
CA LEU A 77 -3.88 3.90 -2.24
C LEU A 77 -2.68 3.63 -1.31
N LEU A 78 -1.82 4.62 -1.12
CA LEU A 78 -0.69 4.53 -0.20
C LEU A 78 -1.16 4.25 1.23
N GLY A 79 -2.15 5.01 1.71
CA GLY A 79 -2.74 4.81 3.04
C GLY A 79 -3.37 3.42 3.21
N LEU A 80 -4.18 2.98 2.24
CA LEU A 80 -4.81 1.65 2.28
C LEU A 80 -3.78 0.52 2.28
N SER A 81 -2.73 0.64 1.46
CA SER A 81 -1.65 -0.36 1.41
C SER A 81 -0.90 -0.50 2.74
N LEU A 82 -0.65 0.61 3.43
CA LEU A 82 -0.04 0.61 4.76
C LEU A 82 -0.93 -0.07 5.81
N VAL A 83 -2.24 0.22 5.77
CA VAL A 83 -3.22 -0.43 6.65
C VAL A 83 -3.30 -1.93 6.37
N GLU A 84 -3.36 -2.33 5.10
CA GLU A 84 -3.39 -3.74 4.71
C GLU A 84 -2.12 -4.49 5.17
N MET A 85 -0.95 -3.89 4.99
CA MET A 85 0.31 -4.46 5.49
C MET A 85 0.29 -4.65 7.01
N ALA A 86 -0.19 -3.67 7.76
CA ALA A 86 -0.28 -3.78 9.22
C ALA A 86 -1.23 -4.91 9.64
N LEU A 87 -2.40 -5.02 9.01
CA LEU A 87 -3.37 -6.07 9.27
C LEU A 87 -2.82 -7.46 8.90
N CYS A 88 -2.16 -7.59 7.75
CA CYS A 88 -1.53 -8.85 7.33
C CYS A 88 -0.43 -9.28 8.30
N ALA A 89 0.41 -8.34 8.75
CA ALA A 89 1.46 -8.62 9.73
C ALA A 89 0.88 -9.13 11.06
N ILE A 90 -0.16 -8.49 11.58
CA ILE A 90 -0.87 -8.92 12.79
C ILE A 90 -1.46 -10.33 12.61
N GLN A 91 -2.09 -10.61 11.46
CA GLN A 91 -2.67 -11.92 11.16
C GLN A 91 -1.61 -13.02 11.08
N VAL A 92 -0.46 -12.74 10.48
CA VAL A 92 0.66 -13.68 10.40
C VAL A 92 1.20 -13.98 11.81
N VAL A 93 1.46 -12.96 12.63
CA VAL A 93 1.95 -13.14 14.01
C VAL A 93 0.96 -13.95 14.84
N ASN A 94 -0.32 -13.58 14.82
CA ASN A 94 -1.35 -14.28 15.58
C ASN A 94 -1.57 -15.71 15.07
N GLY A 95 -1.49 -15.92 13.75
CA GLY A 95 -1.59 -17.25 13.14
C GLY A 95 -0.42 -18.14 13.54
N LEU A 96 0.81 -17.62 13.55
CA LEU A 96 2.02 -18.34 13.94
C LEU A 96 2.02 -18.70 15.44
N LEU A 97 1.65 -17.75 16.31
CA LEU A 97 1.50 -18.00 17.74
C LEU A 97 0.42 -19.06 18.01
N GLY A 98 -0.70 -19.00 17.31
CA GLY A 98 -1.76 -20.00 17.41
C GLY A 98 -1.34 -21.40 16.93
N THR A 99 -0.45 -21.50 15.93
CA THR A 99 0.12 -22.79 15.52
C THR A 99 1.19 -23.30 16.48
N ALA A 100 2.09 -22.44 16.94
CA ALA A 100 3.21 -22.82 17.82
C ALA A 100 2.75 -23.16 19.25
N CYS A 101 1.81 -22.42 19.82
CA CYS A 101 1.24 -22.72 21.15
C CYS A 101 0.07 -23.72 21.10
N GLY A 102 -0.55 -23.94 19.93
CA GLY A 102 -1.68 -24.86 19.77
C GLY A 102 -1.28 -26.33 19.62
N ASP A 103 -0.12 -26.60 19.02
CA ASP A 103 0.35 -27.98 18.80
C ASP A 103 0.83 -28.66 20.11
N CYS A 104 1.25 -27.87 21.11
CA CYS A 104 1.66 -28.39 22.42
C CYS A 104 0.49 -28.85 23.31
N ARG A 105 -0.77 -28.59 22.94
CA ARG A 105 -1.95 -29.03 23.72
C ARG A 105 -2.59 -30.32 23.21
N LYS A 106 -2.03 -30.96 22.18
CA LYS A 106 -2.68 -32.13 21.54
C LYS A 106 -2.18 -33.49 22.03
N ASP A 107 -1.20 -33.54 22.93
CA ASP A 107 -0.75 -34.80 23.55
C ASP A 107 -1.37 -35.05 24.93
N SER A 108 -1.67 -34.01 25.73
CA SER A 108 -2.26 -34.20 27.06
C SER A 108 -3.79 -34.33 27.10
N ASP A 109 -4.52 -33.96 26.04
CA ASP A 109 -6.00 -34.08 25.97
C ASP A 109 -6.49 -35.32 25.19
N ARG A 110 -5.60 -36.21 24.72
CA ARG A 110 -5.99 -37.53 24.17
C ARG A 110 -5.71 -38.70 25.12
N ALA A 111 -5.34 -38.42 26.37
CA ALA A 111 -5.13 -39.44 27.41
C ALA A 111 -6.23 -39.46 28.49
N GLY A 112 -7.32 -38.70 28.32
CA GLY A 112 -8.38 -38.54 29.34
C GLY A 112 -9.81 -38.81 28.88
N GLU A 113 -10.05 -39.24 27.64
CA GLU A 113 -11.40 -39.53 27.13
C GLU A 113 -11.49 -40.89 26.41
N GLY A 114 -10.73 -41.89 26.86
CA GLY A 114 -10.67 -43.18 26.16
C GLY A 114 -10.24 -44.44 26.93
N LEU A 115 -10.01 -44.38 28.25
CA LEU A 115 -10.16 -45.49 29.20
C LEU A 115 -10.13 -44.97 30.63
#